data_AF-A0A183DW04-F1
#
_entry.id   AF-A0A183DW04-F1
#
_cell.length_a   1.000
_cell.length_b   1.000
_cell.length_c   1.000
_cell.angle_alpha   90.00
_cell.angle_beta   90.00
_cell.angle_gamma   90.00
#
_symmetry.space_group_name_H-M   'P 1'
#
loop_
_entity.id
_entity.type
_entity.pdbx_description
1 polymer ?
#
loop_
_entity_poly.entity_id
_entity_poly.type
_entity_poly.pdbx_seq_one_letter_code
_entity_poly.pdbx_strand_id
1 'polypeptide(L)'
;MINSSLFQVEIRNFSSSWADGMAFCALIHRFAPNSFDFRTLNPKDRRENFELAFRVAELRMVNSSLFQVEIRNFSSSWADGMAFCALIHRFAPNSFDFRTLNPKDRRENFELAFRVAEQNGVVRLLEVDDMLMMGDQPDWKCVFTYVQSFYSKFKDYP
;
A
#
# COMPACT_ATOMS: atom_id res chain seq x y z
N MET A 1 -1.45 15.24 -16.64
CA MET A 1 -2.40 15.97 -15.77
C MET A 1 -3.67 15.15 -15.66
N ILE A 2 -3.93 14.54 -14.51
CA ILE A 2 -5.11 13.70 -14.30
C ILE A 2 -6.24 14.62 -13.83
N ASN A 3 -7.30 14.72 -14.63
CA ASN A 3 -8.42 15.62 -14.38
C ASN A 3 -9.32 15.02 -13.28
N SER A 4 -9.34 15.66 -12.11
CA SER A 4 -9.99 15.21 -10.86
C SER A 4 -11.43 15.71 -10.72
N SER A 5 -12.15 15.96 -11.80
CA SER A 5 -13.44 16.67 -11.76
C SER A 5 -14.61 15.93 -11.10
N LEU A 6 -14.46 14.65 -10.74
CA LEU A 6 -15.54 13.85 -10.12
C LEU A 6 -15.54 13.85 -8.58
N PHE A 7 -14.42 14.23 -7.96
CA PHE A 7 -14.26 14.27 -6.51
C PHE A 7 -13.39 15.48 -6.23
N GLN A 8 -13.90 16.49 -5.51
CA GLN A 8 -13.19 17.77 -5.26
C GLN A 8 -11.91 17.64 -4.40
N VAL A 9 -11.21 16.50 -4.45
CA VAL A 9 -9.90 16.31 -3.84
C VAL A 9 -8.82 16.69 -4.85
N GLU A 10 -8.36 17.92 -4.75
CA GLU A 10 -7.21 18.39 -5.52
C GLU A 10 -5.92 17.90 -4.83
N ILE A 11 -5.29 16.87 -5.40
CA ILE A 11 -3.99 16.38 -4.90
C ILE A 11 -2.91 17.34 -5.39
N ARG A 12 -2.55 18.31 -4.54
CA ARG A 12 -1.51 19.31 -4.80
C ARG A 12 -0.12 18.85 -4.39
N ASN A 13 -0.02 18.02 -3.35
CA ASN A 13 1.25 17.45 -2.87
C ASN A 13 0.99 16.17 -2.07
N PHE A 14 2.04 15.39 -1.81
CA PHE A 14 1.93 14.13 -1.07
C PHE A 14 1.89 14.29 0.46
N SER A 15 1.86 15.53 0.98
CA SER A 15 1.82 15.81 2.42
C SER A 15 0.46 16.34 2.87
N SER A 16 0.13 17.59 2.58
CA SER A 16 -1.11 18.22 3.01
C SER A 16 -2.34 17.67 2.31
N SER A 17 -2.25 17.28 1.03
CA SER A 17 -3.42 16.72 0.31
C SER A 17 -3.85 15.33 0.79
N TRP A 18 -3.03 14.68 1.61
CA TRP A 18 -3.29 13.35 2.15
C TRP A 18 -3.50 13.38 3.67
N ALA A 19 -3.34 14.53 4.32
CA ALA A 19 -3.29 14.66 5.76
C ALA A 19 -4.64 14.36 6.46
N ASP A 20 -5.74 14.40 5.72
CA ASP A 20 -7.12 14.25 6.20
C ASP A 20 -7.77 12.90 5.80
N GLY A 21 -7.04 12.03 5.10
CA GLY A 21 -7.55 10.74 4.62
C GLY A 21 -8.47 10.82 3.39
N MET A 22 -8.83 12.01 2.90
CA MET A 22 -9.73 12.16 1.76
C MET A 22 -9.09 11.71 0.45
N ALA A 23 -7.81 12.00 0.22
CA ALA A 23 -7.07 11.49 -0.95
C ALA A 23 -6.93 9.96 -0.93
N PHE A 24 -6.77 9.36 0.25
CA PHE A 24 -6.79 7.90 0.41
C PHE A 24 -8.15 7.32 0.04
N CYS A 25 -9.23 7.89 0.57
CA CYS A 25 -10.58 7.47 0.23
C CYS A 25 -10.88 7.65 -1.26
N ALA A 26 -10.41 8.74 -1.89
CA ALA A 26 -10.65 8.99 -3.31
C ALA A 26 -9.94 7.95 -4.17
N LEU A 27 -8.73 7.57 -3.78
CA LEU A 27 -7.99 6.51 -4.43
C LEU A 27 -8.70 5.16 -4.29
N ILE A 28 -9.13 4.80 -3.08
CA ILE A 28 -9.81 3.53 -2.85
C ILE A 28 -11.14 3.48 -3.60
N HIS A 29 -11.92 4.56 -3.60
CA HIS A 29 -13.15 4.65 -4.37
C HIS A 29 -12.90 4.48 -5.88
N ARG A 30 -11.75 4.91 -6.40
CA ARG A 30 -11.37 4.66 -7.80
C ARG A 30 -11.17 3.17 -8.11
N PHE A 31 -10.63 2.40 -7.17
CA PHE A 31 -10.37 0.96 -7.36
C PHE A 31 -11.51 0.07 -6.88
N ALA A 32 -12.36 0.56 -5.97
CA ALA A 32 -13.49 -0.14 -5.38
C ALA A 32 -14.68 0.84 -5.20
N PRO A 33 -15.34 1.27 -6.30
CA PRO A 33 -16.35 2.33 -6.26
C PRO A 33 -17.59 2.00 -5.43
N ASN A 34 -17.85 0.72 -5.16
CA ASN A 34 -18.99 0.26 -4.37
C ASN A 34 -18.63 -0.02 -2.89
N SER A 35 -17.41 0.30 -2.44
CA SER A 35 -16.93 -0.03 -1.10
C SER A 35 -17.44 0.92 -0.01
N PHE A 36 -17.72 2.17 -0.35
CA PHE A 36 -18.33 3.18 0.52
C PHE A 36 -18.80 4.36 -0.34
N ASP A 37 -19.72 5.16 0.19
CA ASP A 37 -20.12 6.41 -0.45
C ASP A 37 -19.08 7.49 -0.17
N PHE A 38 -18.29 7.84 -1.18
CA PHE A 38 -17.28 8.88 -1.04
C PHE A 38 -17.90 10.27 -0.75
N ARG A 39 -19.14 10.52 -1.18
CA ARG A 39 -19.79 11.84 -1.07
C ARG A 39 -20.17 12.19 0.37
N THR A 40 -20.22 11.20 1.25
CA THR A 40 -20.57 11.40 2.66
C THR A 40 -19.35 11.69 3.53
N LEU A 41 -18.13 11.65 2.96
CA LEU A 41 -16.90 11.89 3.71
C LEU A 41 -16.63 13.38 3.93
N ASN A 42 -16.02 13.69 5.06
CA ASN A 42 -15.71 15.05 5.48
C ASN A 42 -14.23 15.18 5.85
N PRO A 43 -13.47 16.14 5.27
CA PRO A 43 -12.06 16.35 5.59
C PRO A 43 -11.76 16.59 7.08
N LYS A 44 -12.74 17.07 7.87
CA LYS A 44 -12.56 17.29 9.31
C LYS A 44 -12.51 15.99 10.10
N ASP A 45 -13.12 14.93 9.59
CA ASP A 45 -13.22 13.62 10.23
C ASP A 45 -12.02 12.75 9.84
N ARG A 46 -10.83 13.31 10.08
CA ARG A 46 -9.54 12.74 9.64
C ARG A 46 -9.42 11.29 10.07
N ARG A 47 -9.70 11.00 11.34
CA ARG A 47 -9.51 9.68 11.92
C ARG A 47 -10.42 8.66 11.24
N GLU A 48 -11.67 9.01 11.05
CA GLU A 48 -12.71 8.21 10.43
C GLU A 48 -12.41 7.97 8.94
N ASN A 49 -11.92 8.98 8.22
CA ASN A 49 -11.51 8.83 6.82
C ASN A 49 -10.31 7.88 6.69
N PHE A 50 -9.32 8.00 7.57
CA PHE A 50 -8.21 7.04 7.59
C PHE A 50 -8.69 5.66 8.00
N GLU A 51 -9.50 5.51 9.04
CA GLU A 51 -10.04 4.23 9.47
C GLU A 51 -10.89 3.56 8.37
N LEU A 52 -11.69 4.32 7.64
CA LEU A 52 -12.45 3.83 6.50
C LEU A 52 -11.52 3.42 5.35
N ALA A 53 -10.57 4.28 5.00
CA ALA A 53 -9.59 3.99 3.95
C ALA A 53 -8.79 2.73 4.29
N PHE A 54 -8.25 2.64 5.50
CA PHE A 54 -7.50 1.48 5.96
C PHE A 54 -8.38 0.24 6.05
N ARG A 55 -9.62 0.32 6.56
CA ARG A 55 -10.55 -0.83 6.61
C ARG A 55 -10.89 -1.37 5.23
N VAL A 56 -11.15 -0.48 4.27
CA VAL A 56 -11.54 -0.86 2.92
C VAL A 56 -10.33 -1.33 2.12
N ALA A 57 -9.17 -0.69 2.32
CA ALA A 57 -7.90 -1.19 1.86
C ALA A 57 -7.67 -2.59 2.44
N GLU A 58 -7.74 -2.80 3.75
CA GLU A 58 -7.56 -4.09 4.45
C GLU A 58 -8.50 -5.18 3.93
N LEU A 59 -9.80 -4.89 3.74
CA LEU A 59 -10.78 -5.81 3.15
C LEU A 59 -10.43 -6.27 1.73
N ARG A 60 -9.67 -5.48 0.97
CA ARG A 60 -9.30 -5.77 -0.43
C ARG A 60 -7.82 -6.06 -0.63
N MET A 61 -6.94 -5.64 0.28
CA MET A 61 -5.49 -5.61 0.13
C MET A 61 -4.82 -6.79 0.83
N VAL A 62 -5.21 -7.14 2.06
CA VAL A 62 -4.60 -8.28 2.78
C VAL A 62 -5.56 -8.80 3.86
N ASN A 63 -6.77 -9.23 3.50
CA ASN A 63 -7.49 -10.16 4.38
C ASN A 63 -7.12 -11.59 3.99
N SER A 64 -5.87 -11.93 4.29
CA SER A 64 -5.37 -13.28 4.19
C SER A 64 -4.78 -13.62 5.54
N SER A 65 -5.63 -14.14 6.42
CA SER A 65 -5.24 -14.85 7.65
C SER A 65 -4.13 -15.89 7.42
N LEU A 66 -3.83 -16.23 6.16
CA LEU A 66 -2.72 -17.06 5.71
C LEU A 66 -1.32 -16.49 6.00
N PHE A 67 -1.12 -15.17 6.08
CA PHE A 67 0.22 -14.58 6.17
C PHE A 67 0.59 -14.00 7.53
N GLN A 68 -0.34 -13.89 8.48
CA GLN A 68 -0.11 -13.31 9.82
C GLN A 68 0.59 -11.93 9.83
N VAL A 69 0.50 -11.15 8.74
CA VAL A 69 1.01 -9.78 8.66
C VAL A 69 -0.14 -8.81 8.85
N GLU A 70 -0.07 -7.98 9.90
CA GLU A 70 -1.06 -6.95 10.19
C GLU A 70 -0.58 -5.59 9.69
N ILE A 71 -1.27 -5.02 8.70
CA ILE A 71 -0.93 -3.72 8.13
C ILE A 71 -1.83 -2.65 8.75
N ARG A 72 -1.27 -1.84 9.65
CA ARG A 72 -1.98 -0.76 10.35
C ARG A 72 -1.73 0.62 9.76
N ASN A 73 -0.68 0.77 8.95
CA ASN A 73 -0.27 2.03 8.35
C ASN A 73 0.62 1.79 7.12
N PHE A 74 1.01 2.86 6.43
CA PHE A 74 1.98 2.82 5.32
C PHE A 74 3.42 3.13 5.75
N SER A 75 3.77 3.01 7.03
CA SER A 75 5.12 3.27 7.55
C SER A 75 5.63 2.03 8.29
N SER A 76 5.51 1.99 9.61
CA SER A 76 6.07 0.93 10.45
C SER A 76 5.60 -0.49 10.11
N SER A 77 4.37 -0.66 9.61
CA SER A 77 3.88 -1.98 9.16
C SER A 77 4.62 -2.54 7.93
N TRP A 78 5.42 -1.73 7.26
CA TRP A 78 6.17 -2.10 6.05
C TRP A 78 7.69 -2.11 6.28
N ALA A 79 8.14 -1.77 7.49
CA ALA A 79 9.55 -1.54 7.79
C ALA A 79 10.41 -2.81 7.78
N ASP A 80 9.79 -3.98 7.95
CA ASP A 80 10.46 -5.28 7.98
C ASP A 80 10.43 -6.05 6.65
N GLY A 81 9.78 -5.49 5.63
CA GLY A 81 9.61 -6.10 4.31
C GLY A 81 8.53 -7.19 4.23
N MET A 82 7.95 -7.64 5.35
CA MET A 82 6.97 -8.73 5.35
C MET A 82 5.68 -8.34 4.63
N ALA A 83 5.22 -7.10 4.80
CA ALA A 83 4.06 -6.58 4.08
C ALA A 83 4.27 -6.55 2.55
N PHE A 84 5.48 -6.23 2.08
CA PHE A 84 5.81 -6.29 0.65
C PHE A 84 5.84 -7.73 0.14
N CYS A 85 6.46 -8.64 0.90
CA CYS A 85 6.44 -10.08 0.58
C CYS A 85 4.99 -10.61 0.49
N ALA A 86 4.13 -10.25 1.44
CA ALA A 86 2.75 -10.72 1.46
C ALA A 86 1.96 -10.17 0.25
N LEU A 87 2.20 -8.89 -0.08
CA LEU A 87 1.59 -8.24 -1.23
C LEU A 87 1.97 -8.93 -2.54
N ILE A 88 3.26 -9.19 -2.80
CA ILE A 88 3.67 -9.82 -4.05
C ILE A 88 3.30 -11.31 -4.09
N HIS A 89 3.37 -12.02 -2.96
CA HIS A 89 2.99 -13.43 -2.88
C HIS A 89 1.50 -13.65 -3.20
N ARG A 90 0.64 -12.66 -2.96
CA ARG A 90 -0.75 -12.73 -3.38
C ARG A 90 -0.91 -12.81 -4.91
N PHE A 91 -0.08 -12.08 -5.65
CA PHE A 91 -0.13 -12.04 -7.12
C PHE A 91 0.74 -13.12 -7.77
N ALA A 92 1.79 -13.57 -7.08
CA ALA A 92 2.71 -14.60 -7.53
C ALA A 92 2.92 -15.66 -6.42
N PRO A 93 1.89 -16.46 -6.07
CA PRO A 93 1.94 -17.36 -4.91
C PRO A 93 2.95 -18.50 -5.02
N ASN A 94 3.46 -18.77 -6.23
CA ASN A 94 4.46 -19.82 -6.47
C ASN A 94 5.90 -19.26 -6.58
N SER A 95 6.11 -17.97 -6.31
CA SER A 95 7.41 -17.33 -6.50
C SER A 95 8.40 -17.60 -5.37
N PHE A 96 7.91 -17.82 -4.15
CA PHE A 96 8.69 -18.19 -2.96
C PHE A 96 7.77 -18.74 -1.86
N ASP A 97 8.33 -19.45 -0.88
CA ASP A 97 7.58 -19.88 0.31
C ASP A 97 7.53 -18.74 1.33
N PHE A 98 6.35 -18.12 1.50
CA PHE A 98 6.17 -17.06 2.48
C PHE A 98 6.41 -17.53 3.93
N ARG A 99 6.13 -18.80 4.24
CA ARG A 99 6.15 -19.31 5.63
C ARG A 99 7.57 -19.44 6.19
N THR A 100 8.58 -19.43 5.33
CA THR A 100 9.98 -19.49 5.74
C THR A 100 10.56 -18.11 6.05
N LEU A 101 9.83 -17.03 5.79
CA LEU A 101 10.31 -15.67 6.01
C LEU A 101 10.24 -15.28 7.48
N ASN A 102 11.15 -14.39 7.89
CA ASN A 102 11.27 -13.90 9.25
C ASN A 102 11.29 -12.37 9.25
N PRO A 103 10.45 -11.69 10.05
CA PRO A 103 10.46 -10.23 10.20
C PRO A 103 11.82 -9.63 10.60
N LYS A 104 12.70 -10.43 11.23
CA LYS A 104 14.03 -9.97 11.63
C LYS A 104 15.01 -9.83 10.45
N ASP A 105 14.75 -10.54 9.35
CA ASP A 105 15.62 -10.61 8.16
C ASP A 105 15.19 -9.53 7.15
N ARG A 106 15.22 -8.26 7.61
CA ARG A 106 14.64 -7.11 6.90
C ARG A 106 15.20 -6.95 5.49
N ARG A 107 16.53 -7.05 5.36
CA ARG A 107 17.24 -6.87 4.08
C ARG A 107 16.78 -7.93 3.09
N GLU A 108 16.80 -9.19 3.51
CA GLU A 108 16.42 -10.35 2.72
C GLU A 108 14.96 -10.26 2.28
N ASN A 109 14.06 -9.82 3.17
CA ASN A 109 12.65 -9.62 2.84
C ASN A 109 12.47 -8.53 1.77
N PHE A 110 13.13 -7.38 1.90
CA PHE A 110 13.05 -6.33 0.88
C PHE A 110 13.63 -6.77 -0.46
N GLU A 111 14.82 -7.38 -0.46
CA GLU A 111 15.47 -7.89 -1.67
C GLU A 111 14.57 -8.90 -2.40
N LEU A 112 14.00 -9.85 -1.65
CA LEU A 112 13.08 -10.84 -2.19
C LEU A 112 11.84 -10.17 -2.79
N ALA A 113 11.14 -9.34 -2.02
CA ALA A 113 9.91 -8.71 -2.46
C ALA A 113 10.13 -7.85 -3.71
N PHE A 114 11.18 -7.03 -3.73
CA PHE A 114 11.41 -6.07 -4.80
C PHE A 114 11.88 -6.78 -6.08
N ARG A 115 12.74 -7.79 -5.96
CA ARG A 115 13.16 -8.63 -7.09
C ARG A 115 11.97 -9.36 -7.73
N VAL A 116 11.12 -9.98 -6.92
CA VAL A 116 9.95 -10.71 -7.44
C VAL A 116 8.95 -9.73 -8.06
N ALA A 117 8.76 -8.54 -7.46
CA ALA A 117 7.91 -7.51 -8.02
C ALA A 117 8.37 -7.07 -9.43
N GLU A 118 9.66 -6.82 -9.61
CA GLU A 118 10.24 -6.47 -10.91
C GLU A 118 10.11 -7.59 -11.96
N GLN A 119 10.34 -8.84 -11.55
CA GLN A 119 10.14 -10.00 -12.43
C GLN A 119 8.69 -10.10 -12.93
N ASN A 120 7.74 -9.59 -12.14
CA ASN A 120 6.33 -9.50 -12.51
C ASN A 120 5.95 -8.15 -13.15
N GLY A 121 6.94 -7.31 -13.48
CA GLY A 121 6.78 -6.05 -14.21
C GLY A 121 6.27 -4.87 -13.37
N VAL A 122 6.45 -4.92 -12.05
CA VAL A 122 6.27 -3.74 -11.18
C VAL A 122 7.54 -2.89 -11.27
N VAL A 123 7.38 -1.58 -11.49
CA VAL A 123 8.51 -0.65 -11.51
C VAL A 123 9.05 -0.49 -10.09
N ARG A 124 10.33 -0.78 -9.88
CA ARG A 124 11.03 -0.53 -8.61
C ARG A 124 11.12 0.97 -8.35
N LEU A 125 10.58 1.41 -7.21
CA LEU A 125 10.62 2.81 -6.77
C LEU A 125 11.38 3.02 -5.47
N LEU A 126 11.69 1.94 -4.74
CA LEU A 126 12.42 1.96 -3.48
C LEU A 126 13.64 1.06 -3.61
N GLU A 127 14.76 1.53 -3.06
CA GLU A 127 15.96 0.71 -2.88
C GLU A 127 16.01 0.11 -1.48
N VAL A 128 16.63 -1.06 -1.39
CA VAL A 128 16.75 -1.81 -0.12
C VAL A 128 17.54 -1.01 0.91
N ASP A 129 18.66 -0.41 0.50
CA ASP A 129 19.53 0.33 1.42
C ASP A 129 18.82 1.56 1.98
N ASP A 130 18.01 2.27 1.19
CA ASP A 130 17.21 3.40 1.66
C ASP A 130 16.17 2.95 2.70
N MET A 131 15.51 1.82 2.47
CA MET A 131 14.54 1.25 3.41
C MET A 131 15.20 0.86 4.75
N LEU A 132 16.41 0.31 4.69
CA LEU A 132 17.17 -0.04 5.89
C LEU A 132 17.65 1.23 6.63
N MET A 133 18.08 2.26 5.91
CA MET A 133 18.46 3.55 6.48
C MET A 133 17.29 4.25 7.17
N MET A 134 16.07 4.13 6.63
CA MET A 134 14.87 4.69 7.24
C MET A 134 14.43 3.95 8.52
N GLY A 135 14.98 2.76 8.81
CA GLY A 135 14.70 2.03 10.04
C GLY A 135 13.22 1.68 10.18
N ASP A 136 12.68 1.79 11.39
CA ASP A 136 11.36 1.26 11.73
C ASP A 136 10.18 2.17 11.31
N GLN A 137 10.48 3.33 10.73
CA GLN A 137 9.48 4.33 10.34
C GLN A 137 9.79 4.92 8.96
N PRO A 138 9.73 4.12 7.88
CA PRO A 138 9.90 4.64 6.52
C PRO A 138 8.86 5.72 6.18
N ASP A 139 9.23 6.68 5.32
CA ASP A 139 8.26 7.71 4.89
C ASP A 139 7.09 7.03 4.19
N TRP A 140 5.91 7.22 4.78
CA TRP A 140 4.70 6.58 4.33
C TRP A 140 4.31 6.93 2.89
N LYS A 141 4.75 8.08 2.38
CA LYS A 141 4.51 8.48 0.99
C LYS A 141 5.30 7.61 0.02
N CYS A 142 6.56 7.30 0.35
CA CYS A 142 7.43 6.46 -0.47
C CYS A 142 6.88 5.04 -0.53
N VAL A 143 6.56 4.47 0.63
CA VAL A 143 5.93 3.14 0.74
C VAL A 143 4.61 3.11 -0.03
N PHE A 144 3.73 4.09 0.19
CA PHE A 144 2.44 4.15 -0.47
C PHE A 144 2.55 4.26 -1.99
N THR A 145 3.43 5.14 -2.49
CA THR A 145 3.65 5.31 -3.93
C THR A 145 4.12 4.00 -4.56
N TYR A 146 4.99 3.27 -3.86
CA TYR A 146 5.41 1.97 -4.34
C TYR A 146 4.27 0.95 -4.31
N VAL A 147 3.50 0.86 -3.24
CA VAL A 147 2.31 0.00 -3.17
C VAL A 147 1.32 0.31 -4.31
N GLN A 148 1.12 1.59 -4.66
CA GLN A 148 0.30 1.97 -5.82
C GLN A 148 0.83 1.41 -7.14
N SER A 149 2.16 1.27 -7.32
CA SER A 149 2.72 0.68 -8.54
C SER A 149 2.38 -0.80 -8.66
N PHE A 150 2.36 -1.56 -7.54
CA PHE A 150 1.85 -2.94 -7.50
C PHE A 150 0.39 -2.98 -7.97
N TYR A 151 -0.49 -2.16 -7.37
CA TYR A 151 -1.91 -2.16 -7.76
C TYR A 151 -2.12 -1.73 -9.20
N SER A 152 -1.42 -0.71 -9.68
CA SER A 152 -1.54 -0.28 -11.07
C SER A 152 -1.13 -1.39 -12.04
N LYS A 153 -0.16 -2.23 -11.67
CA LYS A 153 0.29 -3.36 -12.48
C LYS A 153 -0.69 -4.54 -12.43
N PHE A 154 -1.26 -4.83 -11.27
CA PHE A 154 -2.13 -5.99 -11.05
C PHE A 154 -3.63 -5.67 -11.07
N LYS A 155 -4.04 -4.46 -11.47
CA LYS A 155 -5.45 -4.01 -11.51
C LYS A 155 -6.37 -4.88 -12.38
N ASP A 156 -5.81 -5.55 -13.37
CA ASP A 156 -6.51 -6.41 -14.33
C ASP A 156 -6.31 -7.90 -14.00
N TYR A 157 -5.65 -8.22 -12.87
CA TYR A 157 -5.49 -9.59 -12.41
C TYR A 157 -6.85 -10.12 -11.90
N PRO A 158 -7.33 -11.27 -12.39
CA PRO A 158 -8.65 -11.80 -12.06
C PRO A 158 -8.82 -12.16 -10.57
#